data_AF-A0A251QU56-F1
#
_entry.id   AF-A0A251QU56-F1
#
_cell.length_a   1.000
_cell.length_b   1.000
_cell.length_c   1.000
_cell.angle_alpha   90.00
_cell.angle_beta   90.00
_cell.angle_gamma   90.00
#
_symmetry.space_group_name_H-M   'P 1'
#
loop_
_entity.id
_entity.type
_entity.pdbx_description
1 polymer ?
#
loop_
_entity_poly.entity_id
_entity_poly.type
_entity_poly.pdbx_seq_one_letter_code
_entity_poly.pdbx_strand_id
1 'polypeptide(L)'
;MRGSTVLLLLVLGFIGQKSSCVDIFPGKKHFVRIVNQLEKEQLDYHCRSADDDLGLRSLLPNGGEWEFGFRNDFLKTHWDCDFWYANYSAHFRAFDFYDDFLEKCGGAHCIWAAREDGISLFKYAYNVDNIYISFSEKYFSNTSD
;
A
#
# COMPACT_ATOMS: atom_id res chain seq x y z
N MET A 1 6.27 67.12 -13.38
CA MET A 1 6.37 65.95 -12.47
C MET A 1 5.29 64.97 -12.94
N ARG A 2 5.62 64.03 -13.83
CA ARG A 2 6.09 62.64 -13.57
C ARG A 2 5.00 61.73 -12.97
N GLY A 3 4.73 60.63 -13.70
CA GLY A 3 3.98 59.45 -13.25
C GLY A 3 2.86 59.10 -14.24
N SER A 4 3.15 58.73 -15.50
CA SER A 4 3.60 57.41 -15.96
C SER A 4 2.72 56.26 -15.46
N THR A 5 1.82 55.83 -16.33
CA THR A 5 0.94 54.66 -16.27
C THR A 5 1.74 53.39 -15.95
N VAL A 6 1.33 52.64 -14.93
CA VAL A 6 1.69 51.21 -14.81
C VAL A 6 0.44 50.44 -14.42
N LEU A 7 -0.11 49.75 -15.41
CA LEU A 7 -1.20 48.81 -15.31
C LEU A 7 -0.63 47.53 -14.66
N LEU A 8 -0.81 47.34 -13.35
CA LEU A 8 -0.44 46.07 -12.70
C LEU A 8 -1.67 45.15 -12.66
N LEU A 9 -1.77 44.28 -13.67
CA LEU A 9 -2.69 43.14 -13.70
C LEU A 9 -2.31 42.17 -12.58
N LEU A 10 -2.93 42.30 -11.41
CA LEU A 10 -2.92 41.22 -10.41
C LEU A 10 -3.91 40.15 -10.87
N VAL A 11 -3.49 39.34 -11.84
CA VAL A 11 -4.12 38.06 -12.10
C VAL A 11 -3.87 37.21 -10.85
N LEU A 12 -4.85 37.18 -9.94
CA LEU A 12 -4.88 36.22 -8.84
C LEU A 12 -5.01 34.83 -9.48
N GLY A 13 -3.86 34.26 -9.82
CA GLY A 13 -3.74 32.85 -10.10
C GLY A 13 -4.09 32.08 -8.83
N PHE A 14 -5.38 31.84 -8.61
CA PHE A 14 -5.80 30.64 -7.90
C PHE A 14 -5.49 29.46 -8.82
N ILE A 15 -4.19 29.15 -8.94
CA ILE A 15 -3.78 27.81 -9.30
C ILE A 15 -4.29 26.99 -8.13
N GLY A 16 -5.46 26.38 -8.33
CA GLY A 16 -6.04 25.44 -7.39
C GLY A 16 -5.00 24.37 -7.11
N GLN A 17 -4.28 24.57 -6.02
CA GLN A 17 -3.42 23.56 -5.45
C GLN A 17 -4.43 22.50 -5.00
N LYS A 18 -4.60 21.46 -5.82
CA LYS A 18 -5.28 20.24 -5.39
C LYS A 18 -4.36 19.63 -4.33
N SER A 19 -4.43 20.18 -3.12
CA SER A 19 -4.03 19.45 -1.94
C SER A 19 -5.05 18.34 -1.88
N SER A 20 -4.67 17.17 -2.38
CA SER A 20 -5.36 15.95 -2.01
C SER A 20 -5.10 15.80 -0.53
N CYS A 21 -5.92 16.43 0.31
CA CYS A 21 -5.92 16.09 1.71
C CYS A 21 -6.37 14.63 1.75
N VAL A 22 -5.42 13.73 2.00
CA VAL A 22 -5.79 12.43 2.54
C VAL A 22 -6.39 12.76 3.89
N ASP A 23 -7.71 12.87 3.92
CA ASP A 23 -8.44 13.27 5.11
C ASP A 23 -8.15 12.28 6.26
N ILE A 24 -7.33 12.73 7.21
CA ILE A 24 -6.91 12.06 8.44
C ILE A 24 -8.04 12.19 9.48
N PHE A 25 -9.23 11.68 9.18
CA PHE A 25 -10.33 11.70 10.15
C PHE A 25 -10.33 10.42 10.99
N PRO A 26 -10.36 10.52 12.34
CA PRO A 26 -10.58 9.37 13.21
C PRO A 26 -11.81 8.58 12.78
N GLY A 27 -11.69 7.25 12.75
CA GLY A 27 -12.79 6.36 12.35
C GLY A 27 -12.99 6.20 10.84
N LYS A 28 -12.13 6.77 9.98
CA LYS A 28 -12.11 6.44 8.54
C LYS A 28 -11.81 4.96 8.35
N LYS A 29 -12.54 4.32 7.43
CA LYS A 29 -12.35 2.91 7.09
C LYS A 29 -11.28 2.79 6.01
N HIS A 30 -10.31 1.92 6.27
CA HIS A 30 -9.25 1.57 5.34
C HIS A 30 -9.36 0.09 4.98
N PHE A 31 -8.78 -0.29 3.86
CA PHE A 31 -8.79 -1.64 3.32
C PHE A 31 -7.42 -2.03 2.83
N VAL A 32 -7.04 -3.27 3.12
CA VAL A 32 -5.88 -3.93 2.52
C VAL A 32 -6.41 -5.12 1.75
N ARG A 33 -6.10 -5.16 0.45
CA ARG A 33 -6.41 -6.29 -0.44
C ARG A 33 -5.12 -6.97 -0.85
N ILE A 34 -5.16 -8.29 -0.84
CA ILE A 34 -4.09 -9.17 -1.29
C ILE A 34 -4.61 -9.93 -2.50
N VAL A 35 -3.83 -9.94 -3.58
CA VAL A 35 -4.16 -10.64 -4.83
C VAL A 35 -3.00 -11.56 -5.19
N ASN A 36 -3.29 -12.84 -5.36
CA ASN A 36 -2.35 -13.80 -5.90
C ASN A 36 -2.40 -13.80 -7.43
N GLN A 37 -1.40 -13.21 -8.08
CA GLN A 37 -1.23 -13.20 -9.54
C GLN A 37 -0.14 -14.19 -10.00
N LEU A 38 0.27 -15.13 -9.13
CA LEU A 38 1.12 -16.25 -9.52
C LEU A 38 0.33 -17.20 -10.44
N GLU A 39 1.00 -17.76 -11.44
CA GLU A 39 0.33 -18.60 -12.44
C GLU A 39 -0.03 -19.99 -11.89
N LYS A 40 0.83 -20.54 -11.03
CA LYS A 40 0.75 -21.93 -10.58
C LYS A 40 0.74 -22.08 -9.08
N GLU A 41 1.36 -21.14 -8.37
CA GLU A 41 1.63 -21.28 -6.95
C GLU A 41 0.51 -20.70 -6.09
N GLN A 42 0.18 -21.43 -5.03
CA GLN A 42 -0.62 -20.89 -3.94
C GLN A 42 0.22 -19.85 -3.19
N LEU A 43 -0.43 -18.75 -2.80
CA LEU A 43 0.19 -17.73 -1.95
C LEU A 43 -0.32 -17.91 -0.53
N ASP A 44 0.57 -18.31 0.38
CA ASP A 44 0.31 -18.26 1.80
C ASP A 44 0.65 -16.87 2.34
N TYR A 45 -0.15 -16.38 3.28
CA TYR A 45 0.04 -15.06 3.85
C TYR A 45 -0.40 -14.98 5.32
N HIS A 46 0.25 -14.09 6.06
CA HIS A 46 -0.10 -13.77 7.43
C HIS A 46 0.03 -12.26 7.62
N CYS A 47 -1.05 -11.61 8.05
CA CYS A 47 -1.06 -10.18 8.31
C CYS A 47 -1.46 -9.90 9.75
N ARG A 48 -0.76 -8.96 10.38
CA ARG A 48 -0.94 -8.57 11.76
C ARG A 48 -0.72 -7.08 11.96
N SER A 49 -1.39 -6.54 12.96
CA SER A 49 -1.19 -5.19 13.50
C SER A 49 -0.76 -5.30 14.96
N ALA A 50 -0.69 -4.17 15.66
CA ALA A 50 -0.39 -4.16 17.10
C ALA A 50 -1.47 -4.87 17.94
N ASP A 51 -2.74 -4.74 17.56
CA ASP A 51 -3.89 -5.17 18.36
C ASP A 51 -4.60 -6.40 17.75
N ASP A 52 -4.43 -6.65 16.46
CA ASP A 52 -5.15 -7.69 15.71
C ASP A 52 -4.20 -8.60 14.92
N ASP A 53 -4.53 -9.90 14.88
CA ASP A 53 -3.86 -10.90 14.06
C ASP A 53 -4.91 -11.64 13.21
N LEU A 54 -4.73 -11.66 11.88
CA LEU A 54 -5.68 -12.25 10.94
C LEU A 54 -5.47 -13.76 10.72
N GLY A 55 -4.38 -14.31 11.28
CA GLY A 55 -3.94 -15.67 11.15
C GLY A 55 -3.28 -15.98 9.81
N LEU A 56 -2.78 -17.22 9.71
CA LEU A 56 -2.24 -17.78 8.47
C LEU A 56 -3.38 -18.17 7.53
N ARG A 57 -3.27 -17.77 6.26
CA ARG A 57 -4.27 -17.99 5.21
C ARG A 57 -3.59 -18.25 3.88
N SER A 58 -4.38 -18.66 2.88
CA SER A 58 -3.87 -19.03 1.56
C SER A 58 -4.80 -18.56 0.44
N LEU A 59 -4.21 -18.16 -0.69
CA LEU A 59 -4.92 -17.77 -1.91
C LEU A 59 -4.53 -18.67 -3.07
N LEU A 60 -5.54 -19.17 -3.78
CA LEU A 60 -5.34 -19.93 -5.01
C LEU A 60 -4.64 -19.08 -6.09
N PRO A 61 -3.87 -19.70 -7.00
CA PRO A 61 -3.24 -19.00 -8.13
C PRO A 61 -4.28 -18.40 -9.08
N ASN A 62 -3.82 -17.59 -10.02
CA ASN A 62 -4.62 -17.00 -11.10
C ASN A 62 -5.74 -16.05 -10.62
N GLY A 63 -5.43 -15.19 -9.67
CA GLY A 63 -6.30 -14.09 -9.25
C GLY A 63 -7.10 -14.34 -7.98
N GLY A 64 -6.75 -15.35 -7.17
CA GLY A 64 -7.29 -15.48 -5.82
C GLY A 64 -7.05 -14.21 -5.01
N GLU A 65 -8.07 -13.69 -4.35
CA GLU A 65 -7.98 -12.44 -3.59
C GLU A 65 -8.62 -12.54 -2.22
N TRP A 66 -8.11 -11.73 -1.29
CA TRP A 66 -8.73 -11.51 0.01
C TRP A 66 -8.54 -10.07 0.45
N GLU A 67 -9.57 -9.53 1.11
CA GLU A 67 -9.59 -8.16 1.58
C GLU A 67 -10.08 -8.13 3.02
N PHE A 68 -9.43 -7.30 3.83
CA PHE A 68 -9.90 -6.95 5.15
C PHE A 68 -9.98 -5.43 5.30
N GLY A 69 -10.98 -4.98 6.05
CA GLY A 69 -11.18 -3.58 6.35
C GLY A 69 -11.12 -3.32 7.83
N PHE A 70 -10.52 -2.20 8.20
CA PHE A 70 -10.36 -1.76 9.59
C PHE A 70 -10.64 -0.26 9.68
N ARG A 71 -10.95 0.22 10.89
CA ARG A 71 -11.08 1.65 11.16
C ARG A 71 -9.84 2.12 11.88
N ASN A 72 -9.35 3.28 11.47
CA ASN A 72 -8.25 3.91 12.16
C ASN A 72 -8.79 4.68 13.39
N ASP A 73 -9.01 3.94 14.47
CA ASP A 73 -9.46 4.51 15.74
C ASP A 73 -8.28 5.09 16.54
N PHE A 74 -7.04 4.70 16.21
CA PHE A 74 -5.79 5.20 16.78
C PHE A 74 -4.90 5.82 15.71
N LEU A 75 -4.29 6.99 15.94
CA LEU A 75 -3.40 7.68 14.99
C LEU A 75 -2.07 6.94 14.68
N LYS A 76 -2.00 5.62 14.87
CA LYS A 76 -0.77 4.79 14.76
C LYS A 76 -1.03 3.37 14.21
N THR A 77 -2.18 3.11 13.60
CA THR A 77 -2.47 1.78 13.05
C THR A 77 -1.54 1.50 11.87
N HIS A 78 -0.85 0.37 11.92
CA HIS A 78 -0.07 -0.19 10.83
C HIS A 78 -0.40 -1.67 10.69
N TRP A 79 -0.19 -2.20 9.50
CA TRP A 79 -0.31 -3.62 9.20
C TRP A 79 0.96 -4.09 8.54
N ASP A 80 1.59 -5.11 9.12
CA ASP A 80 2.70 -5.82 8.51
C ASP A 80 2.19 -7.17 8.02
N CYS A 81 2.63 -7.56 6.82
CA CYS A 81 2.26 -8.82 6.19
C CYS A 81 3.50 -9.59 5.79
N ASP A 82 3.40 -10.90 5.92
CA ASP A 82 4.36 -11.88 5.44
C ASP A 82 3.70 -12.72 4.36
N PHE A 83 4.35 -12.82 3.19
CA PHE A 83 3.91 -13.65 2.07
C PHE A 83 4.91 -14.79 1.83
N TRP A 84 4.38 -15.94 1.44
CA TRP A 84 5.15 -17.12 1.07
C TRP A 84 4.54 -17.82 -0.14
N TYR A 85 5.40 -18.27 -1.03
CA TYR A 85 5.04 -19.24 -2.07
C TYR A 85 6.30 -20.03 -2.42
N ALA A 86 6.16 -21.32 -2.72
CA ALA A 86 7.30 -22.21 -2.95
C ALA A 86 8.42 -22.04 -1.89
N ASN A 87 9.62 -21.65 -2.31
CA ASN A 87 10.78 -21.34 -1.45
C ASN A 87 11.01 -19.83 -1.26
N TYR A 88 10.07 -18.98 -1.65
CA TYR A 88 10.17 -17.53 -1.58
C TYR A 88 9.39 -16.96 -0.39
N SER A 89 9.89 -15.84 0.14
CA SER A 89 9.20 -15.10 1.19
C SER A 89 9.45 -13.62 1.11
N ALA A 90 8.49 -12.83 1.58
CA ALA A 90 8.63 -11.39 1.71
C ALA A 90 7.87 -10.89 2.94
N HIS A 91 8.54 -10.05 3.73
CA HIS A 91 7.95 -9.29 4.82
C HIS A 91 7.82 -7.83 4.39
N PHE A 92 6.66 -7.21 4.58
CA PHE A 92 6.46 -5.82 4.21
C PHE A 92 5.35 -5.13 5.00
N ARG A 93 5.43 -3.80 5.04
CA ARG A 93 4.36 -2.96 5.58
C ARG A 93 3.25 -2.81 4.56
N ALA A 94 2.11 -3.46 4.82
CA ALA A 94 0.94 -3.42 3.96
C ALA A 94 0.08 -2.17 4.17
N PHE A 95 0.12 -1.60 5.37
CA PHE A 95 -0.53 -0.33 5.71
C PHE A 95 0.29 0.46 6.74
N ASP A 96 0.37 1.77 6.57
CA ASP A 96 0.83 2.72 7.58
C ASP A 96 -0.05 3.97 7.57
N PHE A 97 -0.34 4.49 8.75
CA PHE A 97 -1.20 5.66 8.91
C PHE A 97 -0.52 6.98 8.52
N TYR A 98 0.81 7.04 8.50
CA TYR A 98 1.51 8.27 8.13
C TYR A 98 1.22 8.69 6.67
N ASP A 99 1.01 10.00 6.46
CA ASP A 99 0.50 10.60 5.23
C ASP A 99 1.20 10.13 3.95
N ASP A 100 2.53 10.02 3.99
CA ASP A 100 3.35 9.57 2.86
C ASP A 100 2.99 8.17 2.36
N PHE A 101 2.48 7.29 3.23
CA PHE A 101 2.09 5.93 2.88
C PHE A 101 0.69 5.88 2.26
N LEU A 102 -0.25 6.65 2.79
CA LEU A 102 -1.62 6.67 2.28
C LEU A 102 -1.70 7.24 0.87
N GLU A 103 -0.85 8.23 0.54
CA GLU A 103 -0.71 8.71 -0.84
C GLU A 103 -0.22 7.61 -1.80
N LYS A 104 0.69 6.75 -1.34
CA LYS A 104 1.21 5.62 -2.13
C LYS A 104 0.14 4.55 -2.38
N CYS A 105 -0.72 4.29 -1.40
CA CYS A 105 -1.86 3.38 -1.54
C CYS A 105 -3.01 3.91 -2.40
N GLY A 106 -2.96 5.15 -2.90
CA GLY A 106 -4.11 5.75 -3.58
C GLY A 106 -5.29 6.05 -2.65
N GLY A 107 -5.01 6.30 -1.36
CA GLY A 107 -6.00 6.72 -0.36
C GLY A 107 -6.38 5.61 0.62
N ALA A 108 -7.65 5.19 0.60
CA ALA A 108 -8.19 4.28 1.61
C ALA A 108 -8.01 2.78 1.29
N HIS A 109 -7.57 2.43 0.08
CA HIS A 109 -7.48 1.05 -0.40
C HIS A 109 -6.05 0.72 -0.83
N CYS A 110 -5.29 0.01 0.01
CA CYS A 110 -3.99 -0.52 -0.38
C CYS A 110 -4.19 -1.89 -1.05
N ILE A 111 -3.85 -2.02 -2.34
CA ILE A 111 -4.00 -3.29 -3.07
C ILE A 111 -2.62 -3.84 -3.41
N TRP A 112 -2.28 -4.98 -2.82
CA TRP A 112 -1.01 -5.68 -3.02
C TRP A 112 -1.21 -6.90 -3.90
N ALA A 113 -0.40 -7.01 -4.95
CA ALA A 113 -0.40 -8.16 -5.85
C ALA A 113 0.94 -8.90 -5.77
N ALA A 114 0.89 -10.19 -5.44
CA ALA A 114 2.04 -11.08 -5.56
C ALA A 114 2.15 -11.60 -7.00
N ARG A 115 3.34 -11.48 -7.58
CA ARG A 115 3.68 -11.89 -8.95
C ARG A 115 5.04 -12.59 -8.92
N GLU A 116 5.37 -13.26 -10.02
CA GLU A 116 6.65 -13.95 -10.19
C GLU A 116 7.86 -13.00 -10.08
N ASP A 117 7.69 -11.73 -10.44
CA ASP A 117 8.73 -10.69 -10.39
C ASP A 117 8.78 -9.93 -9.05
N GLY A 118 7.84 -10.19 -8.14
CA GLY A 118 7.78 -9.52 -6.83
C GLY A 118 6.36 -9.21 -6.35
N ILE A 119 6.29 -8.44 -5.27
CA ILE A 119 5.06 -7.88 -4.74
C ILE A 119 4.95 -6.44 -5.21
N SER A 120 3.79 -6.07 -5.74
CA SER A 120 3.52 -4.71 -6.22
C SER A 120 2.32 -4.09 -5.49
N LEU A 121 2.46 -2.82 -5.10
CA LEU A 121 1.34 -1.99 -4.63
C LEU A 121 0.69 -1.28 -5.80
N PHE A 122 -0.61 -1.52 -6.02
CA PHE A 122 -1.39 -0.89 -7.07
C PHE A 122 -1.65 0.58 -6.74
N LYS A 123 -1.26 1.49 -7.66
CA LYS A 123 -1.50 2.94 -7.51
C LYS A 123 -2.51 3.43 -8.55
N TYR A 124 -3.67 3.92 -8.09
CA TYR A 124 -4.73 4.41 -8.98
C TYR A 124 -4.46 5.81 -9.58
N ALA A 125 -3.66 6.66 -8.91
CA ALA A 125 -3.76 8.10 -9.16
C ALA A 125 -2.91 8.65 -10.31
N TYR A 126 -1.81 8.00 -10.71
CA TYR A 126 -0.92 8.50 -11.75
C TYR A 126 -0.20 7.29 -12.34
N ASN A 127 -0.26 7.10 -13.67
CA ASN A 127 0.37 5.97 -14.38
C ASN A 127 1.91 5.94 -14.25
N VAL A 128 2.45 5.81 -13.03
CA VAL A 128 3.89 5.77 -12.71
C VAL A 128 4.14 5.14 -11.34
N ASP A 129 5.12 4.24 -11.35
CA ASP A 129 5.81 3.48 -10.29
C ASP A 129 4.94 2.92 -9.15
N ASN A 130 4.59 1.63 -9.30
CA ASN A 130 4.16 0.79 -8.18
C ASN A 130 5.33 0.61 -7.21
N ILE A 131 5.07 0.52 -5.91
CA ILE A 131 6.11 0.05 -4.97
C ILE A 131 6.33 -1.42 -5.28
N TYR A 132 7.57 -1.77 -5.65
CA TYR A 132 7.99 -3.15 -5.88
C TYR A 132 8.82 -3.63 -4.70
N ILE A 133 8.43 -4.77 -4.15
CA ILE A 133 9.15 -5.48 -3.10
C ILE A 133 9.53 -6.84 -3.67
N SER A 134 10.83 -7.10 -3.77
CA SER A 134 11.31 -8.39 -4.24
C SER A 134 11.10 -9.46 -3.18
N PHE A 135 10.72 -10.66 -3.62
CA PHE A 135 10.81 -11.84 -2.78
C PHE A 135 12.27 -12.22 -2.54
N SER A 136 12.57 -12.72 -1.34
CA SER A 136 13.83 -13.35 -1.03
C SER A 136 13.66 -14.87 -1.00
N GLU A 137 14.62 -15.62 -1.54
CA GLU A 137 14.69 -17.06 -1.31
C GLU A 137 14.92 -17.34 0.18
N LYS A 138 14.12 -18.24 0.75
CA LYS A 138 14.44 -18.85 2.04
C LYS A 138 15.67 -19.71 1.83
N TYR A 139 16.82 -19.22 2.28
CA TYR A 139 17.99 -20.09 2.47
C TYR A 139 17.62 -21.13 3.52
N PHE A 140 17.48 -22.38 3.08
CA PHE A 140 17.29 -23.52 3.97
C PHE A 140 18.57 -23.65 4.81
N SER A 141 18.57 -23.12 6.04
CA SER A 141 19.57 -23.52 7.01
C SER A 141 19.28 -24.97 7.36
N ASN A 142 20.06 -25.90 6.81
CA ASN A 142 20.13 -27.26 7.30
C ASN A 142 20.66 -27.24 8.74
N THR A 143 19.80 -26.96 9.72
CA THR A 143 20.07 -27.35 11.10
C THR A 143 19.60 -28.80 11.23
N SER A 144 20.53 -29.70 10.88
CA SER A 144 20.54 -31.06 11.39
C SER A 144 20.86 -31.00 12.87
N ASP A 145 19.86 -31.23 13.72
CA ASP A 145 20.09 -31.81 15.05
C ASP A 145 20.29 -33.33 14.92
#